data_AF-A0AAJ5QH44-F1
#
_entry.id   AF-A0AAJ5QH44-F1
#
_cell.length_a   1.000
_cell.length_b   1.000
_cell.length_c   1.000
_cell.angle_alpha   90.00
_cell.angle_beta   90.00
_cell.angle_gamma   90.00
#
_symmetry.space_group_name_H-M   'P 1'
#
loop_
_entity.id
_entity.type
_entity.pdbx_description
1 polymer ?
#
loop_
_entity_poly.entity_id
_entity_poly.type
_entity_poly.pdbx_seq_one_letter_code
_entity_poly.pdbx_strand_id
1 'polypeptide(L)'
;MAFVSQIGLSSNKNRRGAVKLPPFVVFRRSKSGACCGNLNRSMPFRGDQIDIQIDEETKQIRIGKNEKGYRVEPKGGQFSCSLRVFEIVGGERIFLTLSDDCWWYGSYQNGGDSNDQLNRQ
;
A
#
# COMPACT_ATOMS: atom_id res chain seq x y z
N MET A 1 -7.20 -44.68 -2.56
CA MET A 1 -7.10 -43.26 -2.16
C MET A 1 -5.67 -43.03 -1.67
N ALA A 2 -4.95 -42.05 -2.21
CA ALA A 2 -3.55 -41.78 -1.85
C ALA A 2 -3.43 -40.38 -1.24
N PHE A 3 -2.80 -40.29 -0.07
CA PHE A 3 -2.53 -39.01 0.60
C PHE A 3 -1.27 -38.37 0.03
N VAL A 4 -1.33 -37.06 -0.22
CA VAL A 4 -0.19 -36.26 -0.70
C VAL A 4 0.49 -35.62 0.50
N SER A 5 1.77 -35.95 0.72
CA SER A 5 2.60 -35.33 1.75
C SER A 5 2.98 -33.90 1.36
N GLN A 6 2.83 -32.96 2.31
CA GLN A 6 3.27 -31.56 2.13
C GLN A 6 4.69 -31.28 2.63
N ILE A 7 5.36 -32.29 3.21
CA ILE A 7 6.72 -32.14 3.76
C ILE A 7 7.70 -32.09 2.58
N GLY A 8 8.41 -30.96 2.43
CA GLY A 8 9.41 -30.74 1.37
C GLY A 8 8.92 -29.91 0.17
N LEU A 9 7.64 -29.50 0.14
CA LEU A 9 7.10 -28.62 -0.91
C LEU A 9 7.47 -27.14 -0.74
N SER A 10 8.21 -26.76 0.31
CA SER A 10 8.84 -25.43 0.33
C SER A 10 9.94 -25.46 -0.74
N SER A 11 9.55 -25.12 -1.98
CA SER A 11 10.52 -24.85 -3.04
C SER A 11 11.55 -23.93 -2.43
N ASN A 12 12.76 -24.46 -2.28
CA ASN A 12 13.95 -23.70 -1.93
C ASN A 12 14.25 -22.87 -3.18
N LYS A 13 13.36 -21.91 -3.47
CA LYS A 13 13.57 -20.87 -4.45
C LYS A 13 14.69 -20.07 -3.85
N ASN A 14 15.91 -20.41 -4.26
CA ASN A 14 17.09 -19.55 -4.20
C ASN A 14 16.59 -18.12 -4.30
N ARG A 15 16.54 -17.42 -3.16
CA ARG A 15 16.17 -16.00 -3.11
C ARG A 15 17.34 -15.26 -3.73
N ARG A 16 17.47 -15.33 -5.06
CA ARG A 16 18.23 -14.39 -5.87
C ARG A 16 17.86 -13.03 -5.31
N GLY A 17 18.84 -12.34 -4.73
CA GLY A 17 18.64 -11.24 -3.79
C GLY A 17 17.45 -10.40 -4.20
N ALA A 18 16.43 -10.33 -3.33
CA ALA A 18 15.19 -9.64 -3.66
C ALA A 18 15.55 -8.21 -4.08
N VAL A 19 15.37 -7.90 -5.36
CA VAL A 19 15.59 -6.56 -5.90
C VAL A 19 14.79 -5.61 -5.00
N LYS A 20 15.49 -4.70 -4.32
CA LYS A 20 14.82 -3.72 -3.45
C LYS A 20 13.91 -2.89 -4.33
N LEU A 21 12.60 -3.08 -4.18
CA LEU A 21 11.64 -2.28 -4.91
C LEU A 21 11.81 -0.80 -4.50
N PRO A 22 11.66 0.14 -5.45
CA PRO A 22 11.68 1.55 -5.12
C PRO A 22 10.56 1.90 -4.13
N PRO A 23 10.66 3.00 -3.39
CA PRO A 23 9.67 3.38 -2.39
C PRO A 23 8.26 3.46 -2.98
N PHE A 24 7.28 2.85 -2.32
CA PHE A 24 5.89 2.86 -2.77
C PHE A 24 4.90 2.69 -1.61
N VAL A 25 3.66 3.11 -1.88
CA VAL A 25 2.48 2.85 -1.05
C VAL A 25 1.44 2.03 -1.83
N VAL A 26 0.69 1.18 -1.13
CA VAL A 26 -0.49 0.50 -1.66
C VAL A 26 -1.63 0.69 -0.69
N PHE A 27 -2.82 0.96 -1.21
CA PHE A 27 -4.05 0.99 -0.44
C PHE A 27 -4.87 -0.26 -0.72
N ARG A 28 -5.48 -0.83 0.32
CA ARG A 28 -6.28 -2.04 0.19
C ARG A 28 -7.48 -1.99 1.13
N ARG A 29 -8.57 -2.61 0.69
CA ARG A 29 -9.71 -2.91 1.54
C ARG A 29 -9.48 -4.24 2.26
N SER A 30 -9.68 -4.27 3.56
CA SER A 30 -9.68 -5.48 4.37
C SER A 30 -10.93 -6.32 4.06
N LYS A 31 -10.94 -7.57 4.52
CA LYS A 31 -12.12 -8.45 4.42
C LYS A 31 -13.35 -7.88 5.14
N SER A 32 -13.14 -7.07 6.19
CA SER A 32 -14.22 -6.43 6.95
C SER A 32 -14.69 -5.10 6.35
N GLY A 33 -14.14 -4.68 5.20
CA GLY A 33 -14.50 -3.42 4.54
C GLY A 33 -13.67 -2.20 4.99
N ALA A 34 -12.83 -2.33 6.02
CA ALA A 34 -11.95 -1.25 6.46
C ALA A 34 -10.82 -1.00 5.45
N CYS A 35 -10.42 0.26 5.27
CA CYS A 35 -9.29 0.59 4.41
C CYS A 35 -7.98 0.60 5.21
N CYS A 36 -6.92 0.08 4.60
CA CYS A 36 -5.57 0.18 5.15
C CYS A 36 -4.56 0.42 4.04
N GLY A 37 -3.52 1.18 4.38
CA GLY A 37 -2.37 1.36 3.52
C GLY A 37 -1.19 0.51 3.97
N ASN A 38 -0.27 0.26 3.05
CA ASN A 38 1.00 -0.40 3.34
C ASN A 38 2.15 0.32 2.64
N LEU A 39 3.13 0.73 3.42
CA LEU A 39 4.41 1.23 2.95
C LEU A 39 5.42 0.09 2.84
N ASN A 40 6.14 0.07 1.72
CA ASN A 40 7.22 -0.88 1.56
C ASN A 40 8.39 -0.60 2.52
N ARG A 41 9.40 -1.47 2.53
CA ARG A 41 10.58 -1.33 3.41
C ARG A 41 11.51 -0.18 3.03
N SER A 42 11.38 0.35 1.83
CA SER A 42 12.23 1.43 1.32
C SER A 42 11.76 2.81 1.80
N MET A 43 10.55 2.92 2.36
CA MET A 43 10.01 4.15 2.95
C MET A 43 10.51 4.37 4.40
N PRO A 44 10.87 5.60 4.79
CA PRO A 44 11.48 5.90 6.09
C PRO A 44 10.49 6.14 7.24
N PHE A 45 9.21 5.75 7.08
CA PHE A 45 8.13 6.13 8.02
C PHE A 45 7.70 5.03 8.99
N ARG A 46 8.41 3.90 9.03
CA ARG A 46 8.01 2.77 9.89
C ARG A 46 8.18 3.12 11.37
N GLY A 47 7.08 3.07 12.12
CA GLY A 47 7.02 3.47 13.53
C GLY A 47 6.69 4.95 13.74
N ASP A 48 6.63 5.74 12.67
CA ASP A 48 6.27 7.15 12.72
C ASP A 48 4.78 7.36 12.49
N GLN A 49 4.36 8.62 12.58
CA GLN A 49 3.03 9.08 12.18
C GLN A 49 3.14 9.88 10.88
N ILE A 50 2.22 9.65 9.96
CA ILE A 50 2.23 10.24 8.61
C ILE A 50 0.94 10.97 8.28
N ASP A 51 1.07 12.08 7.57
CA ASP A 51 -0.05 12.71 6.87
C ASP A 51 -0.08 12.25 5.40
N ILE A 52 -1.29 12.15 4.85
CA ILE A 52 -1.54 11.72 3.48
C ILE A 52 -2.45 12.77 2.84
N GLN A 53 -1.94 13.41 1.79
CA GLN A 53 -2.69 14.42 1.05
C GLN A 53 -2.84 14.00 -0.39
N ILE A 54 -4.03 14.21 -0.94
CA ILE A 54 -4.42 13.76 -2.27
C ILE A 54 -4.95 14.98 -3.03
N ASP A 55 -4.41 15.19 -4.21
CA ASP A 55 -4.89 16.13 -5.19
C ASP A 55 -5.64 15.34 -6.27
N GLU A 56 -6.97 15.43 -6.23
CA GLU A 56 -7.85 14.73 -7.17
C GLU A 56 -7.81 15.31 -8.59
N GLU A 57 -7.43 16.59 -8.75
CA GLU A 57 -7.38 17.27 -10.05
C GLU A 57 -6.13 16.84 -10.80
N THR A 58 -4.96 16.90 -10.14
CA THR A 58 -3.68 16.55 -10.76
C THR A 58 -3.32 15.07 -10.64
N LYS A 59 -4.15 14.28 -9.93
CA LYS A 59 -3.95 12.86 -9.64
C LYS A 59 -2.62 12.59 -8.93
N GLN A 60 -2.31 13.44 -7.96
CA GLN A 60 -1.11 13.34 -7.15
C GLN A 60 -1.43 12.99 -5.71
N ILE A 61 -0.54 12.20 -5.10
CA ILE A 61 -0.56 11.92 -3.67
C ILE A 61 0.78 12.35 -3.10
N ARG A 62 0.75 12.89 -1.88
CA ARG A 62 1.95 13.13 -1.09
C ARG A 62 1.84 12.60 0.32
N ILE A 63 2.95 12.10 0.84
CA ILE A 63 3.07 11.53 2.19
C ILE A 63 4.23 12.19 2.92
N GLY A 64 4.00 12.66 4.14
CA GLY A 64 4.99 13.33 4.98
C GLY A 64 4.83 12.95 6.45
N LYS A 65 5.85 13.21 7.27
CA LYS A 65 5.74 12.99 8.72
C LYS A 65 4.80 14.03 9.34
N ASN A 66 3.92 13.58 10.22
CA ASN A 66 3.05 14.46 10.98
C ASN A 66 2.63 13.77 12.29
N GLU A 67 2.85 14.42 13.43
CA GLU A 67 2.60 13.87 14.76
C GLU A 67 1.12 13.60 15.07
N LYS A 68 0.20 14.14 14.26
CA LYS A 68 -1.26 13.93 14.38
C LYS A 68 -1.82 13.00 13.30
N GLY A 69 -0.95 12.38 12.51
CA GLY A 69 -1.31 11.57 11.37
C GLY A 69 -1.60 10.10 11.68
N TYR A 70 -1.57 9.27 10.63
CA TYR A 70 -1.75 7.84 10.75
C TYR A 70 -0.47 7.17 11.27
N ARG A 71 -0.60 6.36 12.32
CA ARG A 71 0.51 5.56 12.86
C ARG A 71 0.86 4.42 11.90
N VAL A 72 2.14 4.36 11.49
CA VAL A 72 2.67 3.28 10.67
C VAL A 72 3.25 2.18 11.56
N GLU A 73 2.82 0.95 11.35
CA GLU A 73 3.28 -0.22 12.09
C GLU A 73 4.78 -0.47 11.82
N PRO A 74 5.64 -0.55 12.86
CA PRO A 74 7.10 -0.61 12.70
C PRO A 74 7.61 -1.79 11.86
N LYS A 75 7.03 -2.99 11.99
CA LYS A 75 7.57 -4.21 11.38
C LYS A 75 7.09 -4.44 9.94
N GLY A 76 5.87 -4.03 9.64
CA GLY A 76 5.12 -4.35 8.44
C GLY A 76 4.81 -3.13 7.57
N GLY A 77 4.90 -1.91 8.10
CA GLY A 77 4.60 -0.67 7.37
C GLY A 77 3.11 -0.45 7.11
N GLN A 78 2.23 -1.17 7.81
CA GLN A 78 0.78 -1.03 7.66
C GLN A 78 0.26 0.15 8.47
N PHE A 79 -0.74 0.85 7.96
CA PHE A 79 -1.47 1.90 8.68
C PHE A 79 -2.95 1.85 8.34
N SER A 80 -3.80 2.35 9.23
CA SER A 80 -5.23 2.57 8.96
C SER A 80 -5.41 3.88 8.19
N CYS A 81 -6.39 3.94 7.29
CA CYS A 81 -6.75 5.17 6.59
C CYS A 81 -8.24 5.19 6.26
N SER A 82 -8.77 6.36 5.88
CA SER A 82 -10.15 6.49 5.42
C SER A 82 -10.40 5.64 4.17
N LEU A 83 -11.61 5.06 4.06
CA LEU A 83 -12.05 4.33 2.86
C LEU A 83 -12.00 5.22 1.61
N ARG A 84 -12.27 6.52 1.78
CA ARG A 84 -12.25 7.50 0.70
C ARG A 84 -10.91 7.57 -0.02
N VAL A 85 -9.80 7.36 0.68
CA VAL A 85 -8.46 7.34 0.07
C VAL A 85 -8.38 6.24 -0.98
N PHE A 86 -8.80 5.02 -0.64
CA PHE A 86 -8.79 3.89 -1.57
C PHE A 86 -9.75 4.07 -2.75
N GLU A 87 -10.92 4.68 -2.52
CA GLU A 87 -11.87 4.99 -3.60
C GLU A 87 -11.29 5.98 -4.62
N ILE A 88 -10.45 6.91 -4.19
CA ILE A 88 -9.82 7.91 -5.07
C ILE A 88 -8.60 7.33 -5.80
N VAL A 89 -7.72 6.63 -5.07
CA VAL A 89 -6.40 6.23 -5.58
C VAL A 89 -6.33 4.80 -6.10
N GLY A 90 -7.33 3.97 -5.78
CA GLY A 90 -7.38 2.56 -6.16
C GLY A 90 -6.44 1.66 -5.36
N GLY A 91 -6.28 0.43 -5.85
CA GLY A 91 -5.50 -0.63 -5.22
C GLY A 91 -4.10 -0.84 -5.78
N GLU A 92 -3.66 0.02 -6.70
CA GLU A 92 -2.37 -0.13 -7.37
C GLU A 92 -1.20 0.37 -6.51
N ARG A 93 0.02 0.02 -6.91
CA ARG A 93 1.25 0.54 -6.30
C ARG A 93 1.48 1.95 -6.80
N ILE A 94 1.56 2.89 -5.86
CA ILE A 94 1.97 4.26 -6.15
C ILE A 94 3.41 4.41 -5.71
N PHE A 95 4.31 4.52 -6.68
CA PHE A 95 5.72 4.78 -6.43
C PHE A 95 5.92 6.22 -5.99
N LEU A 96 6.78 6.42 -5.00
CA LEU A 96 6.96 7.69 -4.33
C LEU A 96 8.41 8.17 -4.46
N THR A 97 8.57 9.47 -4.67
CA THR A 97 9.87 10.16 -4.74
C THR A 97 9.94 11.25 -3.69
N LEU A 98 11.06 11.31 -2.95
CA LEU A 98 11.32 12.38 -2.00
C LEU A 98 11.57 13.69 -2.74
N SER A 99 10.90 14.75 -2.31
CA SER A 99 11.13 16.13 -2.74
C SER A 99 11.87 16.92 -1.66
N ASP A 100 12.34 18.11 -2.01
CA ASP A 100 13.14 18.99 -1.14
C ASP A 100 12.35 19.52 0.08
N ASP A 101 11.02 19.53 0.00
CA ASP A 101 10.11 19.89 1.10
C ASP A 101 9.93 18.78 2.15
N CYS A 102 10.70 17.69 2.04
CA CYS A 102 10.60 16.48 2.87
C CYS A 102 9.29 15.68 2.69
N TRP A 103 8.51 15.96 1.66
CA TRP A 103 7.35 15.16 1.28
C TRP A 103 7.70 14.15 0.19
N TRP A 104 6.99 13.03 0.21
CA TRP A 104 7.11 11.96 -0.78
C TRP A 104 5.94 12.01 -1.75
N TYR A 105 6.22 12.28 -3.02
CA TYR A 105 5.21 12.49 -4.06
C TYR A 105 5.08 11.27 -4.97
N GLY A 106 3.85 10.94 -5.36
CA GLY A 106 3.57 9.96 -6.40
C GLY A 106 2.34 10.34 -7.20
N SER A 107 2.21 9.73 -8.37
CA SER A 107 1.04 9.87 -9.23
C SER A 107 0.27 8.56 -9.23
N TYR A 108 -1.06 8.66 -9.27
CA TYR A 108 -1.93 7.50 -9.38
C TYR A 108 -2.82 7.65 -10.61
N GLN A 109 -3.23 6.53 -11.19
CA GLN A 109 -4.27 6.51 -12.20
C GLN A 109 -5.55 6.09 -11.50
N ASN A 110 -6.66 6.79 -11.78
CA ASN A 110 -7.94 6.43 -11.21
C ASN A 110 -8.27 5.01 -11.66
N GLY A 111 -8.22 4.04 -10.74
CA GLY A 111 -8.55 2.64 -11.00
C GLY A 111 -10.05 2.43 -11.19
N GLY A 112 -10.69 3.31 -11.95
CA GLY A 112 -12.06 3.19 -12.40
C GLY A 112 -12.14 2.13 -13.50
N ASP A 113 -11.88 0.88 -13.16
CA ASP A 113 -12.32 -0.26 -13.95
C ASP A 113 -12.53 -1.49 -13.05
N SER A 114 -13.80 -1.92 -13.03
CA SER A 114 -14.28 -3.28 -12.79
C SER A 114 -14.32 -3.82 -11.34
N ASN A 115 -15.37 -3.47 -10.58
CA ASN A 115 -15.97 -4.44 -9.64
C ASN A 115 -17.47 -4.21 -9.34
N ASP A 116 -18.24 -3.83 -10.36
CA ASP A 116 -19.71 -3.71 -10.30
C ASP A 116 -20.45 -5.03 -10.61
N GLN A 117 -19.80 -6.18 -10.39
CA GLN A 117 -20.42 -7.50 -10.53
C GLN A 117 -20.00 -8.42 -9.39
N LEU A 118 -20.63 -8.33 -8.22
CA LEU A 118 -20.96 -9.50 -7.37
C LEU A 118 -21.78 -9.05 -6.14
N ASN A 119 -23.09 -8.80 -6.33
CA ASN A 119 -24.19 -9.28 -5.46
C ASN A 119 -25.50 -8.53 -5.79
N ARG A 120 -26.18 -9.01 -6.82
CA ARG A 120 -27.65 -8.94 -6.91
C ARG A 120 -28.13 -10.23 -7.56
N GLN A 121 -28.31 -11.25 -6.74
CA GLN A 121 -29.30 -12.32 -6.93
C GLN A 121 -29.90 -12.63 -5.56
#